data_AF-A0A963HXL9-F1
#
_entry.id   AF-A0A963HXL9-F1
#
_cell.length_a   1.000
_cell.length_b   1.000
_cell.length_c   1.000
_cell.angle_alpha   90.00
_cell.angle_beta   90.00
_cell.angle_gamma   90.00
#
_symmetry.space_group_name_H-M   'P 1'
#
loop_
_entity.id
_entity.type
_entity.pdbx_description
1 polymer ?
#
loop_
_entity_poly.entity_id
_entity_poly.type
_entity_poly.pdbx_seq_one_letter_code
_entity_poly.pdbx_strand_id
1 'polypeptide(L)' 'MGVQRHLKVLGIFARLCHRDGKAGYVDDMPRVSSYLRKTCQRYSELRPLIRILNRCDPVDETVGYTF' A
#
# COMPACT_ATOMS: atom_id res chain seq x y z
N MET A 1 -10.10 8.58 8.60
CA MET A 1 -9.39 9.61 7.77
C MET A 1 -8.00 9.21 7.26
N GLY A 2 -7.47 7.99 7.51
CA GLY A 2 -6.09 7.64 7.09
C GLY A 2 -5.94 7.17 5.63
N VAL A 3 -6.93 6.45 5.10
CA VAL A 3 -6.84 5.74 3.79
C VAL A 3 -6.63 6.70 2.62
N GLN A 4 -7.41 7.78 2.56
CA GLN A 4 -7.30 8.78 1.49
C GLN A 4 -5.90 9.40 1.43
N ARG A 5 -5.31 9.73 2.59
CA ARG A 5 -3.96 10.29 2.67
C ARG A 5 -2.92 9.29 2.17
N HIS A 6 -2.96 8.05 2.65
CA HIS A 6 -2.00 7.01 2.23
C HIS A 6 -2.11 6.73 0.73
N LEU A 7 -3.33 6.70 0.18
CA LEU A 7 -3.55 6.51 -1.26
C LEU A 7 -2.97 7.68 -2.08
N LYS A 8 -3.16 8.92 -1.62
CA LYS A 8 -2.57 10.10 -2.26
C LYS A 8 -1.04 10.05 -2.25
N VAL A 9 -0.43 9.67 -1.13
CA VAL A 9 1.04 9.54 -1.02
C VAL A 9 1.57 8.46 -1.96
N LEU A 10 0.92 7.28 -2.03
CA LEU A 10 1.29 6.24 -2.99
C LEU A 10 1.25 6.73 -4.44
N GLY A 11 0.20 7.49 -4.82
CA GLY A 11 0.11 8.09 -6.15
C GLY A 11 1.22 9.11 -6.44
N ILE A 12 1.61 9.90 -5.43
CA ILE A 12 2.73 10.86 -5.56
C ILE A 12 4.05 10.10 -5.75
N PHE A 13 4.32 9.07 -4.96
CA PHE A 13 5.54 8.27 -5.09
C PHE A 13 5.62 7.55 -6.43
N ALA A 14 4.52 6.94 -6.87
CA ALA A 14 4.42 6.32 -8.19
C ALA A 14 4.74 7.34 -9.30
N ARG A 15 4.18 8.55 -9.22
CA ARG A 15 4.49 9.62 -10.18
C ARG A 15 5.96 10.05 -10.12
N LEU A 16 6.52 10.26 -8.93
CA LEU A 16 7.92 10.66 -8.75
C LEU A 16 8.89 9.60 -9.31
N CYS A 17 8.57 8.32 -9.14
CA CYS A 17 9.35 7.22 -9.70
C CYS A 17 9.22 7.17 -11.22
N HIS A 18 7.99 7.02 -11.75
CA HIS A 18 7.77 6.77 -13.18
C HIS A 18 8.06 7.98 -14.07
N ARG A 19 7.76 9.19 -13.61
CA ARG A 19 7.87 10.41 -14.43
C ARG A 19 9.14 11.19 -14.14
N ASP A 20 9.48 11.35 -12.86
CA ASP A 20 10.58 12.22 -12.44
C ASP A 20 11.89 11.44 -12.23
N GLY A 21 11.90 10.12 -12.49
CA GLY A 21 13.09 9.25 -12.45
C GLY A 21 13.66 9.02 -11.06
N LYS A 22 12.92 9.39 -9.99
CA LYS A 22 13.41 9.31 -8.61
C LYS A 22 13.14 7.92 -8.02
N ALA A 23 13.98 6.96 -8.41
CA ALA A 23 13.84 5.56 -8.00
C ALA A 23 13.87 5.35 -6.46
N GLY A 24 14.54 6.22 -5.70
CA GLY A 24 14.62 6.09 -4.23
C GLY A 24 13.27 6.13 -3.50
N TYR A 25 12.20 6.63 -4.13
CA TYR A 25 10.85 6.57 -3.52
C TYR A 25 10.20 5.19 -3.62
N VAL A 26 10.73 4.28 -4.45
CA VAL A 26 10.27 2.89 -4.54
C VAL A 26 10.57 2.16 -3.24
N ASP A 27 11.71 2.43 -2.61
CA ASP A 27 12.10 1.81 -1.34
C ASP A 27 11.15 2.19 -0.20
N ASP A 28 10.51 3.36 -0.28
CA ASP A 28 9.51 3.82 0.68
C ASP A 28 8.08 3.31 0.39
N MET A 29 7.80 2.80 -0.82
CA MET A 29 6.46 2.32 -1.22
C MET A 29 5.91 1.20 -0.32
N PRO A 30 6.69 0.15 0.04
CA PRO A 30 6.21 -0.94 0.89
C PRO A 30 5.70 -0.44 2.25
N ARG A 31 6.35 0.59 2.82
CA ARG A 31 5.97 1.15 4.11
C ARG A 31 4.59 1.80 4.05
N VAL A 32 4.35 2.62 3.02
CA VAL A 32 3.04 3.28 2.82
C VAL A 32 1.96 2.26 2.45
N SER A 33 2.28 1.25 1.65
CA SER A 33 1.39 0.13 1.30
C SER A 33 0.94 -0.63 2.55
N SER A 34 1.86 -0.94 3.47
CA SER A 34 1.55 -1.62 4.74
C SER A 34 0.60 -0.79 5.63
N TYR A 35 0.82 0.52 5.76
CA TYR A 35 -0.09 1.39 6.52
C TYR A 35 -1.46 1.51 5.87
N LEU A 36 -1.52 1.61 4.53
CA LEU A 36 -2.78 1.62 3.80
C LEU A 36 -3.57 0.33 4.06
N ARG A 37 -2.93 -0.84 3.93
CA ARG A 37 -3.52 -2.16 4.20
C ARG A 37 -4.04 -2.28 5.63
N LYS A 38 -3.24 -1.93 6.64
CA LYS A 38 -3.68 -1.93 8.04
C LYS A 38 -4.90 -1.04 8.27
N THR A 39 -4.94 0.13 7.62
CA THR A 39 -6.08 1.04 7.75
C THR A 39 -7.31 0.49 7.04
N CYS A 40 -7.15 -0.14 5.87
CA CYS A 40 -8.24 -0.78 5.15
C CYS A 40 -8.80 -2.00 5.89
N GLN A 41 -7.96 -2.80 6.55
CA GLN A 41 -8.38 -3.97 7.32
C GLN A 41 -9.30 -3.59 8.51
N ARG A 42 -9.16 -2.37 9.02
CA ARG A 42 -9.96 -1.86 10.15
C ARG A 42 -11.42 -1.56 9.79
N TYR A 43 -11.73 -1.35 8.50
CA TYR A 43 -13.07 -0.98 8.05
C TYR A 43 -13.56 -1.95 6.97
N SER A 44 -14.63 -2.68 7.26
CA SER A 44 -15.23 -3.67 6.34
C SER A 44 -15.67 -3.07 5.01
N GLU A 45 -16.09 -1.80 5.00
CA GLU A 45 -16.46 -1.01 3.81
C GLU A 45 -15.30 -0.87 2.81
N LEU A 46 -14.04 -0.97 3.28
CA LEU A 46 -12.83 -0.84 2.46
C LEU A 46 -12.34 -2.18 1.91
N ARG A 47 -13.06 -3.29 2.14
CA ARG A 47 -12.73 -4.62 1.58
C ARG A 47 -12.58 -4.63 0.04
N PRO A 48 -13.39 -3.92 -0.76
CA PRO A 48 -13.18 -3.83 -2.21
C PRO A 48 -11.82 -3.23 -2.55
N LEU A 49 -11.36 -2.23 -1.79
CA LEU A 49 -10.07 -1.58 -2.00
C LEU A 49 -8.91 -2.55 -1.69
N ILE A 50 -9.01 -3.36 -0.63
CA ILE A 50 -8.02 -4.41 -0.33
C ILE A 50 -7.87 -5.40 -1.49
N ARG A 51 -8.99 -5.81 -2.10
CA ARG A 51 -8.96 -6.74 -3.25
C ARG A 51 -8.17 -6.16 -4.43
N ILE A 52 -8.36 -4.87 -4.71
CA ILE A 52 -7.60 -4.17 -5.77
C ILE A 52 -6.12 -4.11 -5.39
N LEU A 53 -5.80 -3.74 -4.15
CA LEU A 53 -4.41 -3.67 -3.66
C LEU A 53 -3.71 -5.04 -3.75
N ASN A 54 -4.38 -6.13 -3.39
CA ASN A 54 -3.84 -7.50 -3.51
C ASN A 54 -3.52 -7.91 -4.94
N ARG A 55 -4.28 -7.38 -5.92
CA ARG A 55 -4.04 -7.67 -7.33
C ARG A 55 -2.84 -6.90 -7.87
N CYS A 56 -2.61 -5.68 -7.39
CA CYS A 56 -1.51 -4.83 -7.85
C CYS A 56 -0.18 -5.15 -7.15
N ASP A 57 -0.26 -5.52 -5.87
CA ASP A 57 0.87 -5.74 -4.98
C ASP A 57 0.54 -6.96 -4.11
N PRO A 58 0.72 -8.18 -4.63
CA PRO A 58 0.53 -9.40 -3.87
C PRO A 58 1.60 -9.45 -2.78
N VAL A 59 1.16 -9.31 -1.54
CA VAL A 59 2.06 -9.46 -0.38
C VAL A 59 2.10 -10.94 -0.07
N ASP A 60 3.30 -11.54 -0.07
CA ASP A 60 3.52 -12.79 0.63
C ASP A 60 3.31 -12.50 2.12
N GLU A 61 2.07 -12.69 2.59
CA GLU A 61 1.79 -12.71 4.01
C GLU A 61 2.65 -13.83 4.58
N THR A 62 3.79 -13.46 5.18
CA THR A 62 4.54 -14.36 6.04
C THR A 62 3.65 -14.58 7.26
N VAL A 63 2.72 -15.52 7.14
CA VAL A 63 1.92 -16.01 8.25
C VAL A 63 2.94 -16.59 9.21
N GLY A 64 3.28 -15.83 10.24
CA GLY A 64 4.10 -16.32 11.33
C GLY A 64 3.35 -17.46 11.98
N TYR A 65 3.63 -18.70 11.56
CA TYR A 65 3.25 -19.88 12.31
C TYR A 65 4.05 -19.84 13.61
N THR A 66 3.46 -19.26 14.65
CA THR A 66 3.90 -19.52 16.02
C THR A 66 3.55 -20.98 16.30
N PHE A 67 4.59 -21.82 16.39
CA PHE A 67 4.51 -23.18 16.93
C PHE A 67 4.41 -23.15 18.46
#